data_AF-A0A7I7S8T0-F1
#
_entry.id   AF-A0A7I7S8T0-F1
#
_cell.length_a   1.000
_cell.length_b   1.000
_cell.length_c   1.000
_cell.angle_alpha   90.00
_cell.angle_beta   90.00
_cell.angle_gamma   90.00
#
_symmetry.space_group_name_H-M   'P 1'
#
loop_
_entity.id
_entity.type
_entity.pdbx_description
1 polymer ?
#
loop_
_entity_poly.entity_id
_entity_poly.type
_entity_poly.pdbx_seq_one_letter_code
_entity_poly.pdbx_strand_id
1 'polypeptide(L)'
;MRVAPGGDAGEHLAALTRHLEQHAPWGARVTVTPGDVGQPYAIDATGPVYDAARAAFRQAWGADAIDAGVGGSIPFIAEFAKAYPEAKILVTGVEDPDTQAHSINESLHLGVLERAATAEALLLEALGSD
;
A
#
# COMPACT_ATOMS: atom_id res chain seq x y z
N MET A 1 -7.10 -1.41 -13.47
CA MET A 1 -6.20 -2.59 -13.49
C MET A 1 -5.18 -2.42 -12.39
N ARG A 2 -4.90 -3.44 -11.58
CA ARG A 2 -3.81 -3.40 -10.59
C ARG A 2 -2.49 -3.76 -11.26
N VAL A 3 -1.42 -3.06 -10.88
CA VAL A 3 -0.06 -3.28 -11.40
C VAL A 3 0.82 -3.63 -10.21
N ALA A 4 1.55 -4.74 -10.29
CA ALA A 4 2.49 -5.15 -9.26
C ALA A 4 3.81 -4.39 -9.38
N PRO A 5 4.59 -4.25 -8.29
CA PRO A 5 5.95 -3.72 -8.37
C PRO A 5 6.80 -4.47 -9.41
N GLY A 6 7.64 -3.73 -10.13
CA GLY A 6 8.45 -4.25 -11.25
C GLY A 6 7.84 -4.01 -12.64
N GLY A 7 6.57 -3.59 -12.72
CA GLY A 7 5.96 -3.06 -13.95
C GLY A 7 5.82 -1.53 -13.93
N ASP A 8 5.45 -0.96 -15.08
CA ASP A 8 5.07 0.47 -15.22
C ASP A 8 3.57 0.60 -15.50
N ALA A 9 2.88 1.43 -14.72
CA ALA A 9 1.44 1.56 -14.82
C ALA A 9 0.97 2.17 -16.15
N GLY A 10 1.76 3.08 -16.73
CA GLY A 10 1.48 3.70 -18.03
C GLY A 10 1.67 2.71 -19.18
N GLU A 11 2.75 1.94 -19.17
CA GLU A 11 3.03 0.90 -20.17
C GLU A 11 1.98 -0.20 -20.15
N HIS A 12 1.57 -0.63 -18.95
CA HIS A 12 0.52 -1.64 -18.81
C HIS A 12 -0.83 -1.11 -19.31
N LEU A 13 -1.19 0.14 -18.98
CA LEU A 13 -2.40 0.76 -19.51
C LEU A 13 -2.35 0.85 -21.05
N ALA A 14 -1.21 1.28 -21.61
CA ALA A 14 -1.03 1.35 -23.06
C ALA A 14 -1.13 -0.04 -23.72
N ALA A 15 -0.61 -1.09 -23.09
CA ALA A 15 -0.73 -2.46 -23.56
C ALA A 15 -2.20 -2.94 -23.56
N LEU A 16 -2.94 -2.67 -22.48
CA LEU A 16 -4.35 -3.00 -22.39
C LEU A 16 -5.17 -2.23 -23.45
N THR A 17 -4.93 -0.93 -23.61
CA THR A 17 -5.60 -0.11 -24.63
C THR A 17 -5.38 -0.67 -26.03
N ARG A 18 -4.13 -0.94 -26.42
CA ARG A 18 -3.82 -1.56 -27.73
C ARG A 18 -4.54 -2.90 -27.90
N HIS A 19 -4.56 -3.73 -26.86
CA HIS A 19 -5.23 -5.02 -26.92
C HIS A 19 -6.73 -4.86 -27.20
N LEU A 20 -7.42 -3.97 -26.47
CA LEU A 20 -8.86 -3.73 -26.65
C LEU A 20 -9.19 -3.19 -28.04
N GLU A 21 -8.37 -2.27 -28.58
CA GLU A 21 -8.57 -1.68 -29.90
C GLU A 21 -8.32 -2.70 -31.04
N GLN A 22 -7.34 -3.58 -30.90
CA GLN A 22 -7.00 -4.60 -31.91
C GLN A 22 -7.97 -5.78 -31.94
N HIS A 23 -8.72 -6.00 -30.86
CA HIS A 23 -9.61 -7.16 -30.70
C HIS A 23 -11.10 -6.76 -30.69
N ALA A 24 -11.44 -5.60 -31.25
CA ALA A 24 -12.83 -5.16 -31.38
C ALA A 24 -13.63 -6.10 -32.31
N PRO A 25 -14.69 -6.76 -31.83
CA PRO A 25 -15.42 -7.75 -32.63
C PRO A 25 -16.42 -7.07 -33.59
N TRP A 26 -16.70 -7.75 -34.71
CA TRP A 26 -17.78 -7.39 -35.67
C TRP A 26 -17.78 -5.93 -36.16
N GLY A 27 -16.61 -5.30 -36.24
CA GLY A 27 -16.49 -3.90 -36.69
C GLY A 27 -16.92 -2.87 -35.63
N ALA A 28 -17.04 -3.27 -34.36
CA ALA A 28 -17.26 -2.34 -33.26
C ALA A 28 -16.13 -1.29 -33.20
N ARG A 29 -16.48 -0.05 -32.85
CA ARG A 29 -15.51 1.01 -32.58
C ARG A 29 -15.25 1.08 -31.08
N VAL A 30 -14.02 0.78 -30.68
CA VAL A 30 -13.56 0.90 -29.30
C VAL A 30 -12.90 2.27 -29.10
N THR A 31 -13.26 2.94 -28.02
CA THR A 31 -12.56 4.13 -27.51
C THR A 31 -12.21 3.84 -26.06
N VAL A 32 -10.93 3.97 -25.71
CA VAL A 32 -10.46 3.85 -24.32
C VAL A 32 -10.15 5.24 -23.79
N THR A 33 -10.83 5.65 -22.72
CA THR A 33 -10.52 6.88 -21.99
C THR A 33 -9.69 6.51 -20.77
N PRO A 34 -8.41 6.94 -20.67
CA PRO A 34 -7.59 6.72 -19.50
C PRO A 34 -8.20 7.32 -18.24
N GLY A 35 -8.16 6.56 -17.14
CA GLY A 35 -8.42 7.08 -15.80
C GLY A 35 -7.13 7.44 -15.07
N ASP A 36 -7.21 7.55 -13.74
CA ASP A 36 -6.05 7.82 -12.89
C ASP A 36 -4.99 6.73 -13.01
N VAL A 37 -3.72 7.15 -13.03
CA VAL A 37 -2.55 6.26 -13.10
C VAL A 37 -1.75 6.44 -11.83
N GLY A 38 -1.62 5.36 -11.05
CA GLY A 38 -0.75 5.29 -9.88
C GLY A 38 0.33 4.24 -10.08
N GLN A 39 1.59 4.62 -9.90
CA GLN A 39 2.71 3.69 -10.01
C GLN A 39 2.74 2.72 -8.82
N PRO A 40 3.12 1.45 -9.03
CA PRO A 40 3.35 0.53 -7.93
C PRO A 40 4.60 0.92 -7.15
N TYR A 41 4.70 0.48 -5.90
CA TYR A 41 5.90 0.69 -5.09
C TYR A 41 6.21 -0.53 -4.23
N ALA A 42 7.49 -0.88 -4.14
CA ALA A 42 8.01 -1.89 -3.23
C ALA A 42 8.90 -1.21 -2.20
N ILE A 43 8.58 -1.39 -0.92
CA ILE A 43 9.36 -0.85 0.19
C ILE A 43 10.50 -1.82 0.50
N ASP A 44 11.73 -1.31 0.50
CA ASP A 44 12.84 -2.00 1.17
C ASP A 44 12.74 -1.73 2.68
N ALA A 45 12.18 -2.70 3.40
CA ALA A 45 11.88 -2.64 4.84
C ALA A 45 13.06 -3.10 5.71
N THR A 46 14.29 -2.73 5.32
CA THR A 46 15.51 -3.08 6.05
C THR A 46 16.13 -1.88 6.78
N GLY A 47 16.73 -2.15 7.94
CA GLY A 47 17.45 -1.17 8.73
C GLY A 47 16.72 -0.70 9.99
N PRO A 48 17.38 0.17 10.79
CA PRO A 48 17.03 0.40 12.19
C PRO A 48 15.63 0.97 12.42
N VAL A 49 15.12 1.80 11.49
CA VAL A 49 13.76 2.35 11.58
C VAL A 49 12.70 1.23 11.50
N TYR A 50 12.91 0.25 10.63
CA TYR A 50 11.98 -0.88 10.50
C TYR A 50 12.16 -1.88 11.65
N ASP A 51 13.38 -2.05 12.16
CA ASP A 51 13.61 -2.86 13.37
C ASP A 51 12.88 -2.26 14.58
N ALA A 52 12.92 -0.94 14.75
CA ALA A 52 12.16 -0.22 15.77
C ALA A 52 10.65 -0.40 15.58
N ALA A 53 10.14 -0.30 14.35
CA ALA A 53 8.74 -0.55 14.05
C ALA A 53 8.31 -1.97 14.44
N ARG A 54 9.09 -2.99 14.06
CA ARG A 54 8.81 -4.38 14.44
C ARG A 54 8.82 -4.60 15.95
N ALA A 55 9.74 -3.95 16.66
CA ALA A 55 9.78 -4.02 18.12
C ALA A 55 8.53 -3.41 18.76
N ALA A 56 8.10 -2.23 18.29
CA ALA A 56 6.89 -1.56 18.75
C ALA A 56 5.63 -2.41 18.48
N PHE A 57 5.50 -2.97 17.26
CA PHE A 57 4.42 -3.89 16.93
C PHE A 57 4.43 -5.14 17.81
N ARG A 58 5.61 -5.75 18.02
CA ARG A 58 5.74 -6.93 18.88
C ARG A 58 5.26 -6.65 20.31
N GLN A 59 5.59 -5.49 20.86
CA GLN A 59 5.16 -5.11 22.20
C GLN A 59 3.65 -4.89 22.29
N ALA A 60 3.03 -4.23 21.30
CA ALA A 60 1.60 -3.96 21.32
C ALA A 60 0.72 -5.19 20.97
N TRP A 61 1.21 -6.11 20.13
CA TRP A 61 0.46 -7.30 19.71
C TRP A 61 0.85 -8.59 20.44
N GLY A 62 2.02 -8.65 21.08
CA GLY A 62 2.54 -9.89 21.69
C GLY A 62 2.99 -10.95 20.67
N ALA A 63 3.15 -10.58 19.39
CA ALA A 63 3.54 -11.47 18.29
C ALA A 63 4.45 -10.75 17.30
N ASP A 64 5.22 -11.51 16.52
CA ASP A 64 6.10 -10.95 15.49
C ASP A 64 5.32 -10.30 14.35
N ALA A 65 5.72 -9.09 13.97
CA ALA A 65 5.18 -8.41 12.80
C ALA A 65 5.59 -9.10 11.50
N ILE A 66 4.66 -9.13 10.53
CA ILE A 66 4.86 -9.72 9.21
C ILE A 66 4.88 -8.60 8.17
N ASP A 67 5.83 -8.67 7.25
CA ASP A 67 5.80 -7.82 6.05
C ASP A 67 4.83 -8.40 5.04
N ALA A 68 3.87 -7.59 4.62
CA ALA A 68 2.86 -7.99 3.65
C ALA A 68 2.81 -7.02 2.47
N GLY A 69 2.62 -7.57 1.28
CA GLY A 69 2.17 -6.81 0.11
C GLY A 69 0.65 -6.62 0.17
N VAL A 70 0.17 -5.46 -0.28
CA VAL A 70 -1.26 -5.14 -0.29
C VAL A 70 -1.70 -4.80 -1.72
N GLY A 71 -2.85 -5.36 -2.14
CA GLY A 71 -3.40 -5.16 -3.49
C GLY A 71 -4.15 -3.83 -3.70
N GLY A 72 -4.26 -3.01 -2.65
CA GLY A 72 -4.81 -1.66 -2.70
C GLY A 72 -3.89 -0.68 -3.44
N SER A 73 -4.26 0.60 -3.47
CA SER A 73 -3.37 1.64 -4.02
C SER A 73 -3.47 2.93 -3.24
N ILE A 74 -2.30 3.43 -2.85
CA ILE A 74 -2.09 4.76 -2.28
C ILE A 74 -1.07 5.43 -3.20
N PRO A 75 -1.50 6.08 -4.31
CA PRO A 75 -0.59 6.57 -5.36
C PRO A 75 0.51 7.51 -4.84
N PHE A 76 0.21 8.23 -3.75
CA PHE A 76 1.15 9.14 -3.11
C PHE A 76 2.44 8.46 -2.65
N ILE A 77 2.43 7.17 -2.30
CA ILE A 77 3.63 6.46 -1.82
C ILE A 77 4.75 6.47 -2.86
N ALA A 78 4.43 6.13 -4.11
CA ALA A 78 5.42 6.07 -5.18
C ALA A 78 6.00 7.45 -5.50
N GLU A 79 5.13 8.48 -5.53
CA GLU A 79 5.55 9.87 -5.76
C GLU A 79 6.40 10.41 -4.60
N PHE A 80 6.03 10.08 -3.36
CA PHE A 80 6.78 10.48 -2.17
C PHE A 80 8.17 9.85 -2.14
N ALA A 81 8.27 8.54 -2.41
CA ALA A 81 9.55 7.84 -2.49
C ALA A 81 10.48 8.43 -3.55
N LYS A 82 9.92 8.82 -4.70
CA LYS A 82 10.66 9.47 -5.78
C LYS A 82 11.14 10.86 -5.38
N ALA A 83 10.31 11.63 -4.68
CA ALA A 83 10.64 12.99 -4.24
C ALA A 83 11.64 13.00 -3.07
N TYR A 84 11.59 11.99 -2.20
CA TYR A 84 12.38 11.89 -0.98
C TYR A 84 13.03 10.50 -0.86
N PRO A 85 14.07 10.20 -1.66
CA PRO A 85 14.66 8.85 -1.73
C PRO A 85 15.29 8.38 -0.41
N GLU A 86 15.69 9.33 0.45
CA GLU A 86 16.26 9.03 1.77
C GLU A 86 15.19 8.78 2.85
N ALA A 87 13.93 9.12 2.58
CA ALA A 87 12.85 8.95 3.55
C ALA A 87 12.52 7.46 3.73
N LYS A 88 12.29 7.06 4.98
CA LYS A 88 11.76 5.72 5.29
C LYS A 88 10.24 5.77 5.21
N ILE A 89 9.67 4.80 4.51
CA ILE A 89 8.23 4.70 4.30
C ILE A 89 7.75 3.45 5.01
N LEU A 90 6.94 3.63 6.04
CA LEU A 90 6.22 2.54 6.70
C LEU A 90 4.73 2.70 6.37
N VAL A 91 4.16 1.67 5.75
CA VAL A 91 2.71 1.59 5.51
C VAL A 91 2.14 0.61 6.52
N THR A 92 1.28 1.10 7.39
CA THR A 92 0.58 0.32 8.41
C THR A 92 -0.85 0.83 8.52
N GLY A 93 -1.70 0.14 9.27
CA GLY A 93 -3.09 0.53 9.45
C GLY A 93 -3.78 -0.28 10.54
N VAL A 94 -5.11 -0.15 10.55
CA VAL A 94 -6.00 -0.76 11.55
C VAL A 94 -6.91 -1.83 10.94
N GLU A 95 -6.59 -2.28 9.72
CA GLU A 95 -7.42 -3.23 9.00
C GLU A 95 -7.23 -4.65 9.53
N ASP A 96 -8.35 -5.28 9.86
CA ASP A 96 -8.49 -6.71 10.07
C ASP A 96 -9.41 -7.32 8.99
N PRO A 97 -9.53 -8.66 8.87
CA PRO A 97 -10.36 -9.28 7.83
C PRO A 97 -11.84 -8.81 7.80
N ASP A 98 -12.38 -8.38 8.94
CA ASP A 98 -13.76 -7.90 9.10
C ASP A 98 -13.88 -6.37 8.97
N THR A 99 -12.77 -5.65 8.77
CA THR A 99 -12.80 -4.20 8.51
C THR A 99 -13.59 -3.86 7.24
N GLN A 100 -13.45 -4.67 6.19
CA GLN A 100 -14.21 -4.55 4.94
C GLN A 100 -14.25 -3.11 4.37
N ALA A 101 -13.08 -2.46 4.26
CA ALA A 101 -12.99 -1.10 3.72
C ALA A 101 -13.71 -0.98 2.37
N HIS A 102 -14.49 0.10 2.20
CA HIS A 102 -15.37 0.35 1.05
C HIS A 102 -16.60 -0.56 0.92
N SER A 103 -16.96 -1.31 1.97
CA SER A 103 -18.18 -2.13 2.03
C SER A 103 -19.30 -1.44 2.81
N ILE A 104 -20.53 -1.95 2.67
CA ILE A 104 -21.69 -1.50 3.47
C ILE A 104 -21.57 -1.83 4.96
N ASN A 105 -20.76 -2.83 5.30
CA ASN A 105 -20.52 -3.29 6.66
C ASN A 105 -19.10 -2.95 7.12
N GLU A 106 -18.52 -1.86 6.60
CA GLU A 106 -17.23 -1.37 7.04
C GLU A 106 -17.24 -1.16 8.56
N SER A 107 -16.22 -1.68 9.24
CA SER A 107 -16.15 -1.68 10.70
C SER A 107 -14.71 -1.49 11.19
N LEU A 108 -14.55 -1.14 12.46
CA LEU A 108 -13.26 -0.99 13.10
C LEU A 108 -13.26 -1.71 14.44
N HIS A 109 -12.45 -2.75 14.57
CA HIS A 109 -12.31 -3.46 15.83
C HIS A 109 -11.54 -2.59 16.84
N LEU A 110 -12.18 -2.22 17.95
CA LEU A 110 -11.59 -1.29 18.93
C LEU A 110 -10.29 -1.80 19.54
N GLY A 111 -10.16 -3.12 19.74
CA GLY A 111 -8.90 -3.71 20.21
C GLY A 111 -7.79 -3.73 19.15
N VAL A 112 -8.11 -3.61 17.86
CA VAL A 112 -7.09 -3.44 16.80
C VAL A 112 -6.64 -1.99 16.79
N LEU A 113 -7.60 -1.05 16.86
CA LEU A 113 -7.31 0.38 16.99
C LEU A 113 -6.41 0.69 18.20
N GLU A 114 -6.73 0.15 19.37
CA GLU A 114 -5.94 0.34 20.60
C GLU A 114 -4.49 -0.14 20.41
N ARG A 115 -4.29 -1.33 19.85
CA ARG A 115 -2.95 -1.88 19.61
C ARG A 115 -2.16 -1.08 18.57
N ALA A 116 -2.83 -0.63 17.50
CA ALA A 116 -2.20 0.21 16.49
C ALA A 116 -1.77 1.55 17.03
N ALA A 117 -2.64 2.25 17.77
CA ALA A 117 -2.28 3.48 18.45
C ALA A 117 -1.12 3.26 19.45
N THR A 118 -1.12 2.14 20.17
CA THR A 118 -0.04 1.78 21.10
C THR A 118 1.30 1.58 20.38
N ALA A 119 1.33 0.83 19.27
CA ALA A 119 2.56 0.64 18.51
C ALA A 119 3.05 1.94 17.86
N GLU A 120 2.15 2.80 17.38
CA GLU A 120 2.55 4.09 16.82
C GLU A 120 3.21 4.97 17.90
N ALA A 121 2.65 5.03 19.11
CA ALA A 121 3.26 5.74 20.23
C ALA A 121 4.64 5.16 20.61
N LEU A 122 4.76 3.84 20.72
CA LEU A 122 6.03 3.15 21.02
C LEU A 122 7.08 3.38 19.92
N LEU A 123 6.68 3.39 18.65
CA LEU A 123 7.56 3.67 17.54
C LEU A 123 8.08 5.11 17.61
N LEU A 124 7.20 6.08 17.85
CA LEU A 124 7.59 7.49 17.97
C LEU A 124 8.51 7.72 19.18
N GLU A 125 8.27 7.05 20.30
CA GLU A 125 9.18 7.07 21.46
C GLU A 125 10.56 6.50 21.10
N ALA A 126 10.60 5.35 20.43
CA ALA A 126 11.85 4.72 20.02
C ALA A 126 12.65 5.61 19.07
N LEU A 127 12.00 6.23 18.08
CA LEU A 127 12.64 7.13 17.12
C LEU A 127 13.04 8.48 17.70
N GLY A 128 12.38 8.92 18.78
CA GLY A 128 12.67 10.18 19.47
C GLY A 128 13.70 10.06 20.59
N SER A 129 14.14 8.84 20.92
CA SER A 129 15.12 8.56 21.98
C SER A 129 16.58 8.58 21.48
N ASP A 130 16.78 8.76 20.18
CA ASP A 130 18.08 8.96 19.52
C ASP A 130 18.47 10.45 19.42
#